data_AF-A0A7V5SR04-F1
#
_entry.id   AF-A0A7V5SR04-F1
#
_cell.length_a   1.000
_cell.length_b   1.000
_cell.length_c   1.000
_cell.angle_alpha   90.00
_cell.angle_beta   90.00
_cell.angle_gamma   90.00
#
_symmetry.space_group_name_H-M   'P 1'
#
loop_
_entity.id
_entity.type
_entity.pdbx_description
1 polymer ?
#
loop_
_entity_poly.entity_id
_entity_poly.type
_entity_poly.pdbx_seq_one_letter_code
_entity_poly.pdbx_strand_id
1 'polypeptide(L)'
;MRDDQILKTLKEFDLNFIDIKEDQVLDKFKKLYSNNNLLMKIKRYYAMAICIYLLLREKYIIPLSEIIKLNKNLNFKKLNIAYKKVAFFHKININSSVYDLIKRLNLSDFGIKNDSFDDLIEILKIAEEKGFVIQGRKPTALIGALLYYYAKKNKLKLKQDYIASKLNVSAVSLRTDYKYILKFVDNIVPKKRIIKRKSKSSKKSSKISENNIQDLNENL
;
A
#
# COMPACT_ATOMS: atom_id res chain seq x y z
N MET A 1 -24.34 -17.10 16.91
CA MET A 1 -24.70 -15.67 17.07
C MET A 1 -25.65 -15.32 15.93
N ARG A 2 -26.71 -14.52 16.13
CA ARG A 2 -27.66 -14.20 15.04
C ARG A 2 -27.08 -13.17 14.08
N ASP A 3 -27.04 -13.47 12.79
CA ASP A 3 -26.50 -12.62 11.72
C ASP A 3 -27.17 -11.22 11.73
N ASP A 4 -28.44 -11.13 12.12
CA ASP A 4 -29.20 -9.87 12.25
C ASP A 4 -28.56 -8.86 13.21
N GLN A 5 -27.97 -9.34 14.31
CA GLN A 5 -27.32 -8.46 15.28
C GLN A 5 -25.97 -7.94 14.78
N ILE A 6 -25.30 -8.72 13.91
CA ILE A 6 -24.05 -8.31 13.26
C ILE A 6 -24.36 -7.22 12.24
N LEU A 7 -25.32 -7.48 11.36
CA LEU A 7 -25.80 -6.53 10.36
C LEU A 7 -26.26 -5.22 11.00
N LYS A 8 -27.04 -5.29 12.09
CA LYS A 8 -27.44 -4.10 12.84
C LYS A 8 -26.25 -3.29 13.35
N THR A 9 -25.21 -3.96 13.87
CA THR A 9 -23.99 -3.28 14.35
C THR A 9 -23.19 -2.69 13.18
N LEU A 10 -23.12 -3.39 12.05
CA LEU A 10 -22.38 -2.95 10.87
C LEU A 10 -23.01 -1.70 10.25
N LYS A 11 -24.35 -1.60 10.25
CA LYS A 11 -25.09 -0.41 9.80
C LYS A 11 -24.81 0.85 10.63
N GLU A 12 -24.19 0.73 11.81
CA GLU A 12 -23.72 1.88 12.57
C GLU A 12 -22.38 2.45 12.06
N PHE A 13 -21.73 1.78 11.11
CA PHE A 13 -20.50 2.25 10.47
C PHE A 13 -20.84 3.04 9.21
N ASP A 14 -20.18 4.19 9.06
CA ASP A 14 -20.26 4.97 7.82
C ASP A 14 -19.34 4.38 6.77
N LEU A 15 -19.84 3.39 6.02
CA LEU A 15 -19.09 2.71 4.97
C LEU A 15 -19.10 3.46 3.63
N ASN A 16 -19.88 4.54 3.48
CA ASN A 16 -20.06 5.24 2.20
C ASN A 16 -18.77 5.82 1.62
N PHE A 17 -17.78 6.07 2.48
CA PHE A 17 -16.50 6.66 2.13
C PHE A 17 -15.39 5.63 1.90
N ILE A 18 -15.69 4.33 1.93
CA ILE A 18 -14.71 3.27 1.76
C ILE A 18 -15.19 2.21 0.77
N ASP A 19 -14.26 1.69 -0.05
CA ASP A 19 -14.53 0.65 -1.05
C ASP A 19 -14.61 -0.76 -0.41
N ILE A 20 -15.60 -0.94 0.46
CA ILE A 20 -15.94 -2.21 1.11
C ILE A 20 -17.45 -2.41 1.14
N LYS A 21 -17.88 -3.61 0.75
CA LYS A 21 -19.28 -4.03 0.85
C LYS A 21 -19.56 -4.73 2.18
N GLU A 22 -20.80 -4.63 2.67
CA GLU A 22 -21.23 -5.26 3.92
C GLU A 22 -20.93 -6.77 3.95
N ASP A 23 -21.24 -7.48 2.86
CA ASP A 23 -21.02 -8.92 2.73
C ASP A 23 -19.56 -9.31 2.92
N GLN A 24 -18.61 -8.49 2.45
CA GLN A 24 -17.18 -8.74 2.63
C GLN A 24 -16.79 -8.67 4.11
N VAL A 25 -17.37 -7.73 4.86
CA VAL A 25 -17.14 -7.59 6.30
C VAL A 25 -17.72 -8.79 7.04
N LEU A 26 -18.93 -9.24 6.68
CA LEU A 26 -19.56 -10.42 7.24
C LEU A 26 -18.74 -11.69 6.98
N ASP A 27 -18.26 -11.89 5.76
CA ASP A 27 -17.42 -13.03 5.40
C ASP A 27 -16.10 -13.02 6.19
N LYS A 28 -15.46 -11.85 6.30
CA LYS A 28 -14.25 -11.71 7.11
C LYS A 28 -14.52 -12.02 8.58
N PHE A 29 -15.65 -11.54 9.11
CA PHE A 29 -16.06 -11.83 10.47
C PHE A 29 -16.32 -13.32 10.69
N LYS A 30 -17.05 -13.99 9.78
CA LYS A 30 -17.33 -15.43 9.83
C LYS A 30 -16.04 -16.25 9.81
N LYS A 31 -15.09 -15.91 8.93
CA LYS A 31 -13.77 -16.57 8.85
C LYS A 31 -12.92 -16.40 10.12
N LEU A 32 -12.93 -15.20 10.72
CA LEU A 32 -12.23 -14.98 11.98
C LEU A 32 -12.95 -15.67 13.14
N TYR A 33 -14.27 -15.73 13.12
CA TYR A 33 -15.07 -16.38 14.15
C TYR A 33 -14.87 -17.90 14.14
N SER A 34 -14.92 -18.56 12.97
CA SER A 34 -14.76 -20.02 12.85
C SER A 34 -13.43 -20.53 13.39
N ASN A 35 -12.41 -19.66 13.38
CA ASN A 35 -11.05 -20.03 13.76
C ASN A 35 -10.76 -19.78 15.25
N ASN A 36 -11.57 -19.00 15.97
CA ASN A 36 -11.49 -18.79 17.43
C ASN A 36 -12.65 -17.94 17.98
N ASN A 37 -13.20 -18.28 19.15
CA ASN A 37 -14.21 -17.47 19.85
C ASN A 37 -13.69 -16.14 20.44
N LEU A 38 -12.45 -15.73 20.18
CA LEU A 38 -11.89 -14.47 20.69
C LEU A 38 -12.74 -13.25 20.30
N LEU A 39 -13.29 -13.22 19.08
CA LEU A 39 -14.15 -12.13 18.65
C LEU A 39 -15.42 -12.00 19.49
N MET A 40 -15.89 -13.07 20.15
CA MET A 40 -17.03 -13.01 21.08
C MET A 40 -16.70 -12.29 22.39
N LYS A 41 -15.43 -12.32 22.80
CA LYS A 41 -14.97 -11.64 24.03
C LYS A 41 -14.74 -10.14 23.80
N ILE A 42 -14.78 -9.70 22.55
CA ILE A 42 -14.61 -8.31 22.14
C ILE A 42 -16.00 -7.72 21.86
N LYS A 43 -16.23 -6.44 22.22
CA LYS A 43 -17.49 -5.79 21.88
C LYS A 43 -17.68 -5.77 20.36
N ARG A 44 -18.90 -6.05 19.89
CA ARG A 44 -19.23 -6.28 18.48
C ARG A 44 -18.70 -5.20 17.53
N TYR A 45 -18.89 -3.93 17.87
CA TYR A 45 -18.42 -2.82 17.04
C TYR A 45 -16.88 -2.78 16.92
N TYR A 46 -16.11 -3.20 17.94
CA TYR A 46 -14.66 -3.37 17.77
C TYR A 46 -14.32 -4.56 16.85
N ALA A 47 -15.07 -5.66 16.92
CA ALA A 47 -14.87 -6.79 16.01
C ALA A 47 -15.16 -6.40 14.55
N MET A 48 -16.24 -5.65 14.29
CA MET A 48 -16.56 -5.10 12.97
C MET A 48 -15.45 -4.16 12.48
N ALA A 49 -15.02 -3.22 13.32
CA ALA A 49 -13.94 -2.29 12.99
C ALA A 49 -12.63 -3.01 12.63
N ILE A 50 -12.31 -4.10 13.32
CA ILE A 50 -11.13 -4.93 12.99
C ILE A 50 -11.31 -5.62 11.64
N CYS A 51 -12.49 -6.17 11.35
CA CYS A 51 -12.75 -6.80 10.04
C CYS A 51 -12.60 -5.79 8.90
N ILE A 52 -13.22 -4.61 9.04
CA ILE A 52 -13.08 -3.49 8.09
C ILE A 52 -11.61 -3.09 7.93
N TYR A 53 -10.89 -2.90 9.05
CA TYR A 53 -9.48 -2.56 9.02
C TYR A 53 -8.65 -3.57 8.24
N LEU A 54 -8.84 -4.86 8.52
CA LEU A 54 -8.08 -5.93 7.86
C LEU A 54 -8.36 -5.98 6.35
N LEU A 55 -9.62 -5.85 5.95
CA LEU A 55 -10.00 -5.78 4.53
C LEU A 55 -9.40 -4.56 3.82
N LEU A 56 -9.46 -3.38 4.45
CA LEU A 56 -8.86 -2.18 3.87
C LEU A 56 -7.34 -2.30 3.80
N ARG A 57 -6.71 -2.96 4.79
CA ARG A 57 -5.25 -3.13 4.84
C ARG A 57 -4.71 -4.03 3.73
N GLU A 58 -5.54 -4.91 3.18
CA GLU A 58 -5.20 -5.74 2.02
C GLU A 58 -5.06 -4.88 0.74
N LYS A 59 -5.88 -3.83 0.60
CA LYS A 59 -5.91 -2.96 -0.59
C LYS A 59 -5.05 -1.69 -0.43
N TYR A 60 -5.03 -1.09 0.76
CA TYR A 60 -4.51 0.26 0.99
C TYR A 60 -3.61 0.34 2.23
N ILE A 61 -2.77 1.38 2.26
CA ILE A 61 -2.13 1.82 3.51
C ILE A 61 -3.13 2.67 4.30
N ILE A 62 -3.84 2.06 5.24
CA ILE A 62 -4.76 2.80 6.12
C ILE A 62 -4.32 2.72 7.58
N PRO A 63 -4.11 3.83 8.30
CA PRO A 63 -3.82 3.77 9.73
C PRO A 63 -5.10 3.48 10.53
N LEU A 64 -4.94 2.83 11.68
CA LEU A 64 -6.06 2.46 12.54
C LEU A 64 -6.89 3.68 13.01
N SER A 65 -6.29 4.88 13.01
CA SER A 65 -6.97 6.14 13.32
C SER A 65 -8.07 6.50 12.32
N GLU A 66 -7.94 6.12 11.04
CA GLU A 66 -9.01 6.36 10.05
C GLU A 66 -10.23 5.48 10.33
N ILE A 67 -10.01 4.25 10.80
CA ILE A 67 -11.10 3.32 11.15
C ILE A 67 -11.98 3.87 12.27
N ILE A 68 -11.40 4.64 13.18
CA ILE A 68 -12.13 5.24 14.30
C ILE A 68 -13.14 6.25 13.81
N LYS A 69 -12.85 6.95 12.71
CA LYS A 69 -13.77 7.94 12.13
C LYS A 69 -15.05 7.31 11.60
N LEU A 70 -15.02 6.01 11.29
CA LEU A 70 -16.17 5.29 10.74
C LEU A 70 -17.29 5.04 11.78
N ASN A 71 -16.97 5.11 13.09
CA ASN A 71 -17.97 4.91 14.14
C ASN A 71 -17.58 5.63 15.44
N LYS A 72 -18.45 6.55 15.90
CA LYS A 72 -18.24 7.38 17.11
C LYS A 72 -18.03 6.59 18.41
N ASN A 73 -18.45 5.33 18.46
CA ASN A 73 -18.28 4.48 19.66
C ASN A 73 -16.87 3.88 19.76
N LEU A 74 -16.01 4.08 18.76
CA LEU A 74 -14.64 3.57 18.74
C LEU A 74 -13.70 4.43 19.58
N ASN A 75 -12.75 3.75 20.22
CA ASN A 75 -11.66 4.38 20.95
C ASN A 75 -10.34 3.78 20.48
N PHE A 76 -9.35 4.62 20.15
CA PHE A 76 -8.08 4.16 19.56
C PHE A 76 -7.37 3.14 20.43
N LYS A 77 -7.21 3.41 21.72
CA LYS A 77 -6.48 2.53 22.63
C LYS A 77 -7.14 1.16 22.73
N LYS A 78 -8.47 1.13 22.88
CA LYS A 78 -9.25 -0.12 22.96
C LYS A 78 -9.24 -0.89 21.64
N LEU A 79 -9.42 -0.21 20.50
CA LEU A 79 -9.36 -0.82 19.17
C LEU A 79 -7.97 -1.40 18.89
N ASN A 80 -6.91 -0.67 19.22
CA ASN A 80 -5.53 -1.13 19.04
C ASN A 80 -5.22 -2.39 19.88
N ILE A 81 -5.65 -2.42 21.15
CA ILE A 81 -5.51 -3.60 22.00
C ILE A 81 -6.28 -4.78 21.42
N ALA A 82 -7.54 -4.58 21.02
CA ALA A 82 -8.37 -5.63 20.45
C ALA A 82 -7.77 -6.17 19.14
N TYR A 83 -7.34 -5.28 18.25
CA TYR A 83 -6.65 -5.63 17.00
C TYR A 83 -5.38 -6.45 17.27
N LYS A 84 -4.50 -6.02 18.19
CA LYS A 84 -3.29 -6.77 18.52
C LYS A 84 -3.59 -8.19 19.00
N LYS A 85 -4.63 -8.35 19.82
CA LYS A 85 -5.09 -9.68 20.27
C LYS A 85 -5.55 -10.52 19.07
N VAL A 86 -6.47 -10.00 18.25
CA VAL A 86 -6.95 -10.71 17.05
C VAL A 86 -5.79 -11.08 16.12
N ALA A 87 -4.88 -10.15 15.87
CA ALA A 87 -3.74 -10.37 15.00
C ALA A 87 -2.82 -11.48 15.52
N PHE A 88 -2.56 -11.49 16.84
CA PHE A 88 -1.78 -12.55 17.48
C PHE A 88 -2.46 -13.93 17.35
N PHE A 89 -3.74 -14.02 17.73
CA PHE A 89 -4.45 -15.31 17.74
C PHE A 89 -4.68 -15.90 16.35
N HIS A 90 -4.95 -15.05 15.35
CA HIS A 90 -5.15 -15.50 13.98
C HIS A 90 -3.87 -15.53 13.15
N LYS A 91 -2.69 -15.35 13.80
CA LYS A 91 -1.39 -15.27 13.13
C LYS A 91 -1.41 -14.32 11.93
N ILE A 92 -2.16 -13.23 12.06
CA ILE A 92 -2.30 -12.23 11.00
C ILE A 92 -0.98 -11.50 10.92
N ASN A 93 -0.19 -11.89 9.93
CA ASN A 93 1.04 -11.21 9.63
C ASN A 93 0.77 -10.02 8.71
N ILE A 94 0.64 -8.83 9.31
CA ILE A 94 0.57 -7.56 8.57
C ILE A 94 1.98 -6.98 8.34
N ASN A 95 3.06 -7.77 8.53
CA ASN A 95 4.39 -7.39 8.04
C ASN A 95 4.38 -7.37 6.51
N SER A 96 3.77 -6.33 5.97
CA SER A 96 3.93 -5.90 4.61
C SER A 96 5.27 -5.20 4.58
N SER A 97 6.18 -5.67 3.72
CA SER A 97 7.43 -4.98 3.49
C SER A 97 7.15 -3.53 3.06
N VAL A 98 8.12 -2.64 3.19
CA VAL A 98 7.98 -1.27 2.66
C VAL A 98 7.64 -1.32 1.16
N TYR A 99 8.17 -2.31 0.44
CA TYR A 99 7.85 -2.60 -0.96
C TYR A 99 6.37 -2.93 -1.19
N ASP A 100 5.79 -3.81 -0.38
CA ASP A 100 4.37 -4.16 -0.48
C ASP A 100 3.48 -2.95 -0.18
N LEU A 101 3.90 -2.13 0.78
CA LEU A 101 3.19 -0.91 1.11
C LEU A 101 3.26 0.11 -0.04
N ILE A 102 4.41 0.27 -0.71
CA ILE A 102 4.53 1.11 -1.91
C ILE A 102 3.50 0.70 -2.96
N LYS A 103 3.35 -0.61 -3.22
CA LYS A 103 2.37 -1.14 -4.20
C LYS A 103 0.90 -0.89 -3.83
N ARG A 104 0.61 -0.63 -2.55
CA ARG A 104 -0.74 -0.30 -2.05
C ARG A 104 -1.03 1.19 -2.00
N LEU A 105 -0.08 2.04 -2.42
CA LEU A 105 -0.31 3.48 -2.54
C LEU A 105 -1.16 3.75 -3.78
N ASN A 106 -2.06 4.72 -3.66
CA ASN A 106 -2.63 5.35 -4.84
C ASN A 106 -1.76 6.57 -5.21
N LEU A 107 -0.85 6.42 -6.19
CA LEU A 107 0.08 7.50 -6.56
C LEU A 107 -0.65 8.73 -7.13
N SER A 108 -1.84 8.53 -7.71
CA SER A 108 -2.67 9.62 -8.23
C SER A 108 -3.09 10.63 -7.13
N ASP A 109 -3.24 10.19 -5.88
CA ASP A 109 -3.51 11.08 -4.73
C ASP A 109 -2.39 12.11 -4.49
N PHE A 110 -1.20 11.83 -5.03
CA PHE A 110 -0.01 12.68 -4.93
C PHE A 110 0.32 13.37 -6.26
N GLY A 111 -0.55 13.27 -7.28
CA GLY A 111 -0.30 13.78 -8.62
C GLY A 111 0.85 13.05 -9.33
N ILE A 112 1.15 11.82 -8.91
CA ILE A 112 2.15 10.94 -9.52
C ILE A 112 1.40 9.89 -10.34
N LYS A 113 1.99 9.47 -11.47
CA LYS A 113 1.38 8.43 -12.30
C LYS A 113 1.48 7.08 -11.61
N ASN A 114 0.42 6.28 -11.70
CA ASN A 114 0.38 4.94 -11.10
C ASN A 114 1.35 3.95 -11.76
N ASP A 115 2.01 4.27 -12.88
CA ASP A 115 3.08 3.45 -13.46
C ASP A 115 4.45 3.70 -12.80
N SER A 116 4.56 4.68 -11.89
CA SER A 116 5.82 5.11 -11.28
C SER A 116 6.19 4.35 -10.00
N PHE A 117 5.54 3.21 -9.71
CA PHE A 117 5.88 2.38 -8.55
C PHE A 117 7.30 1.82 -8.63
N ASP A 118 7.71 1.39 -9.83
CA ASP A 118 9.04 0.81 -10.05
C ASP A 118 10.15 1.82 -9.75
N ASP A 119 9.94 3.10 -10.09
CA ASP A 119 10.90 4.16 -9.78
C ASP A 119 11.07 4.33 -8.25
N LEU A 120 9.97 4.29 -7.48
CA LEU A 120 10.03 4.40 -6.01
C LEU A 120 10.73 3.20 -5.38
N ILE A 121 10.47 2.01 -5.91
CA ILE A 121 11.13 0.76 -5.51
C ILE A 121 12.61 0.82 -5.83
N GLU A 122 12.99 1.30 -7.01
CA GLU A 122 14.38 1.44 -7.44
C GLU A 122 15.14 2.43 -6.57
N ILE A 123 14.55 3.59 -6.23
CA ILE A 123 15.15 4.56 -5.30
C ILE A 123 15.46 3.89 -3.95
N LEU A 124 14.52 3.09 -3.42
CA LEU A 124 14.71 2.42 -2.15
C LEU A 124 15.81 1.36 -2.22
N LYS A 125 15.84 0.56 -3.28
CA LYS A 125 16.91 -0.44 -3.52
C LYS A 125 18.28 0.21 -3.58
N ILE A 126 18.42 1.28 -4.36
CA ILE A 126 19.67 2.05 -4.45
C ILE A 126 20.09 2.55 -3.06
N ALA A 127 19.15 3.07 -2.27
CA ALA A 127 19.47 3.51 -0.92
C ALA A 127 19.99 2.34 -0.06
N GLU A 128 19.31 1.19 -0.06
CA GLU A 128 19.70 0.00 0.71
C GLU A 128 21.07 -0.55 0.28
N GLU A 129 21.33 -0.67 -1.03
CA GLU A 129 22.62 -1.08 -1.58
C GLU A 129 23.77 -0.16 -1.15
N LYS A 130 23.47 1.10 -0.81
CA LYS A 130 24.44 2.08 -0.30
C LYS A 130 24.52 2.12 1.23
N GLY A 131 23.86 1.20 1.93
CA GLY A 131 23.90 1.07 3.38
C GLY A 131 22.79 1.81 4.12
N PHE A 132 21.72 2.24 3.43
CA PHE A 132 20.53 2.74 4.10
C PHE A 132 19.80 1.60 4.81
N VAL A 133 19.66 1.70 6.13
CA VAL A 133 18.93 0.71 6.93
C VAL A 133 17.46 1.12 7.06
N ILE A 134 16.57 0.25 6.57
CA ILE A 134 15.11 0.39 6.71
C ILE A 134 14.64 0.05 8.13
N GLN A 135 15.31 -0.92 8.78
CA GLN A 135 14.91 -1.41 10.10
C GLN A 135 14.88 -0.28 11.15
N GLY A 136 13.86 -0.30 12.01
CA GLY A 136 13.65 0.72 13.04
C GLY A 136 12.94 1.99 12.55
N ARG A 137 12.71 2.13 11.24
CA ARG A 137 11.96 3.27 10.66
C ARG A 137 10.49 2.95 10.54
N LYS A 138 9.63 3.98 10.68
CA LYS A 138 8.19 3.84 10.45
C LYS A 138 7.95 3.71 8.94
N PRO A 139 7.36 2.60 8.43
CA PRO A 139 7.21 2.38 7.00
C PRO A 139 6.50 3.51 6.24
N THR A 140 5.47 4.10 6.83
CA THR A 140 4.73 5.20 6.19
C THR A 140 5.52 6.51 6.14
N ALA A 141 6.43 6.75 7.09
CA ALA A 141 7.30 7.93 7.07
C ALA A 141 8.35 7.77 5.96
N LEU A 142 8.94 6.57 5.85
CA LEU A 142 9.88 6.23 4.78
C LEU A 142 9.25 6.36 3.39
N ILE A 143 8.04 5.83 3.21
CA ILE A 143 7.28 5.98 1.97
C ILE A 143 7.03 7.46 1.65
N GLY A 144 6.63 8.26 2.64
CA GLY A 144 6.45 9.69 2.45
C GLY A 144 7.74 10.40 1.99
N ALA A 145 8.88 9.96 2.52
CA ALA A 145 10.18 10.48 2.13
C ALA A 145 10.59 10.07 0.70
N LEU A 146 10.30 8.83 0.29
CA LEU A 146 10.49 8.36 -1.09
C LEU A 146 9.63 9.16 -2.07
N LEU A 147 8.35 9.37 -1.77
CA LEU A 147 7.44 10.20 -2.58
C LEU A 147 7.96 11.62 -2.72
N TYR A 148 8.44 12.22 -1.62
CA TYR A 148 8.97 13.57 -1.63
C TYR A 148 10.27 13.67 -2.44
N TYR A 149 11.17 12.70 -2.29
CA TYR A 149 12.39 12.61 -3.09
C TYR A 149 12.07 12.49 -4.59
N TYR A 150 11.18 11.55 -4.95
CA TYR A 150 10.71 11.36 -6.32
C TYR A 150 10.12 12.63 -6.92
N ALA A 151 9.24 13.30 -6.16
CA ALA A 151 8.61 14.55 -6.59
C ALA A 151 9.65 15.66 -6.82
N LYS A 152 10.64 15.81 -5.94
CA LYS A 152 11.73 16.79 -6.11
C LYS A 152 12.59 16.49 -7.33
N LYS A 153 12.97 15.23 -7.54
CA LYS A 153 13.77 14.80 -8.70
C LYS A 153 13.04 15.05 -10.02
N ASN A 154 11.72 14.87 -10.03
CA ASN A 154 10.86 15.08 -11.19
C ASN A 154 10.23 16.48 -11.28
N LYS A 155 10.65 17.43 -10.43
CA LYS A 155 10.15 18.82 -10.39
C LYS A 155 8.64 18.93 -10.19
N LEU A 156 8.02 17.97 -9.52
CA LEU A 156 6.62 18.01 -9.13
C LEU A 156 6.45 18.94 -7.93
N LYS A 157 5.39 19.76 -7.92
CA LYS A 157 5.06 20.69 -6.82
C LYS A 157 4.35 19.97 -5.68
N LEU A 158 4.97 18.92 -5.13
CA LEU A 158 4.41 18.17 -4.00
C LEU A 158 4.99 18.69 -2.68
N LYS A 159 4.13 19.21 -1.80
CA LYS A 159 4.54 19.74 -0.49
C LYS A 159 4.73 18.61 0.52
N GLN A 160 5.74 18.75 1.37
CA GLN A 160 6.04 17.78 2.43
C GLN A 160 4.87 17.59 3.39
N ASP A 161 4.24 18.69 3.83
CA ASP A 161 3.12 18.65 4.78
C ASP A 161 1.88 17.98 4.19
N TYR A 162 1.67 18.12 2.88
CA TYR A 162 0.59 17.42 2.17
C TYR A 162 0.79 15.89 2.22
N ILE A 163 2.00 15.42 1.92
CA ILE A 163 2.34 13.99 2.00
C ILE A 163 2.17 13.49 3.45
N ALA A 164 2.70 14.25 4.41
CA ALA A 164 2.65 13.91 5.82
C ALA A 164 1.20 13.77 6.32
N SER A 165 0.33 14.70 5.94
CA SER A 165 -1.11 14.65 6.25
C SER A 165 -1.78 13.43 5.61
N LYS A 166 -1.52 13.16 4.32
CA LYS A 166 -2.14 12.03 3.60
C LYS A 166 -1.72 10.67 4.15
N LEU A 167 -0.48 10.53 4.59
CA LEU A 167 0.05 9.28 5.16
C LEU A 167 -0.10 9.19 6.68
N ASN A 168 -0.70 10.20 7.32
CA ASN A 168 -0.82 10.35 8.77
C ASN A 168 0.52 10.10 9.50
N VAL A 169 1.52 10.88 9.11
CA VAL A 169 2.85 10.90 9.73
C VAL A 169 3.23 12.33 10.08
N SER A 170 4.14 12.51 11.03
CA SER A 170 4.66 13.85 11.30
C SER A 170 5.55 14.29 10.15
N ALA A 171 5.47 15.58 9.80
CA ALA A 171 6.37 16.17 8.81
C ALA A 171 7.84 16.02 9.25
N VAL A 172 8.13 16.06 10.56
CA VAL A 172 9.47 15.85 11.12
C VAL A 172 10.01 14.46 10.79
N SER A 173 9.26 13.38 11.03
CA SER A 173 9.71 12.02 10.72
C SER A 173 9.98 11.84 9.23
N LEU A 174 9.09 12.36 8.37
CA LEU A 174 9.29 12.36 6.92
C LEU A 174 10.57 13.13 6.54
N ARG A 175 10.81 14.30 7.14
CA ARG A 175 12.02 15.11 6.88
C ARG A 175 13.29 14.35 7.22
N THR A 176 13.28 13.68 8.37
CA THR A 176 14.41 12.89 8.85
C THR A 176 14.71 11.78 7.85
N ASP A 177 13.73 10.96 7.47
CA ASP A 177 13.90 9.88 6.50
C ASP A 177 14.36 10.41 5.13
N TYR A 178 13.83 11.56 4.69
CA TYR A 178 14.23 12.21 3.43
C TYR A 178 15.71 12.61 3.42
N LYS A 179 16.21 13.20 4.52
CA LYS A 179 17.64 13.55 4.64
C LYS A 179 18.54 12.32 4.53
N TYR A 180 18.11 11.18 5.07
CA TYR A 180 18.85 9.94 4.91
C TYR A 180 18.83 9.45 3.46
N ILE A 181 17.66 9.40 2.82
CA ILE A 181 17.55 9.00 1.40
C ILE A 181 18.46 9.88 0.53
N LEU A 182 18.42 11.20 0.71
CA LEU A 182 19.31 12.13 -0.02
C LEU A 182 20.78 11.75 0.14
N LYS A 183 21.24 11.47 1.37
CA LYS A 183 22.63 11.11 1.65
C LYS A 183 23.09 9.86 0.88
N PHE A 184 22.20 8.89 0.67
CA PHE A 184 22.56 7.63 0.01
C PHE A 184 22.33 7.65 -1.50
N VAL A 185 21.35 8.41 -1.99
CA VAL A 185 20.96 8.40 -3.41
C VAL A 185 21.61 9.54 -4.21
N ASP A 186 21.72 10.75 -3.66
CA ASP A 186 22.22 11.91 -4.43
C ASP A 186 23.76 12.00 -4.47
N ASN A 187 24.47 11.29 -3.59
CA ASN A 187 25.93 11.34 -3.56
C ASN A 187 26.63 10.61 -4.74
N ILE A 188 25.89 9.89 -5.60
CA ILE A 188 26.49 9.13 -6.73
C ILE A 188 25.65 9.17 -8.02
N VAL A 189 24.37 9.59 -8.00
CA VAL A 189 23.58 9.65 -9.25
C VAL A 189 23.87 10.98 -9.98
N PRO A 190 24.65 11.00 -11.09
CA PRO A 190 24.72 12.21 -11.91
C PRO A 190 23.30 12.57 -12.33
N LYS A 191 22.99 13.87 -12.46
CA LYS A 191 21.68 14.48 -12.79
C LYS A 191 21.05 13.98 -14.11
N LYS A 192 20.88 12.68 -14.31
CA LYS A 192 20.10 12.09 -15.40
C LYS A 192 18.66 12.06 -14.93
N ARG A 193 17.86 12.90 -15.59
CA ARG A 193 16.40 12.94 -15.47
C ARG A 193 15.86 11.53 -15.75
N ILE A 194 15.01 11.00 -14.87
CA ILE A 194 14.15 9.85 -15.19
C ILE A 194 13.01 10.41 -16.05
N ILE A 195 13.28 10.75 -17.31
CA ILE A 195 12.25 11.15 -18.27
C ILE A 195 12.46 10.42 -19.59
N LYS A 196 11.45 9.59 -19.90
CA LYS A 196 11.07 8.95 -21.18
C LYS A 196 11.80 7.67 -21.57
N ARG A 197 11.26 6.52 -21.13
CA ARG A 197 10.97 5.45 -22.09
C ARG A 197 9.78 5.89 -22.95
N LYS A 198 10.07 6.56 -24.07
CA LYS A 198 9.16 6.52 -25.22
C LYS A 198 9.20 5.09 -25.73
N SER A 199 8.10 4.37 -25.65
CA SER A 199 7.86 3.23 -26.54
C SER A 199 7.91 3.75 -27.98
N LYS A 200 9.04 3.51 -28.66
CA LYS A 200 9.18 3.63 -30.11
C LYS A 200 9.53 2.24 -30.64
N SER A 201 8.50 1.50 -31.01
CA SER A 201 8.54 0.56 -32.13
C SER A 201 7.12 0.45 -32.71
N SER A 202 6.73 1.50 -33.43
CA SER A 202 5.65 1.42 -34.40
C SER A 202 6.16 0.75 -35.67
N LYS A 203 5.44 -0.29 -36.13
CA LYS A 203 5.07 -0.54 -37.53
C LYS A 203 6.07 -0.14 -38.62
N LYS A 204 6.71 -1.17 -39.19
CA LYS A 204 7.13 -1.32 -40.59
C LYS A 204 7.35 -2.83 -40.75
N SER A 205 6.71 -3.62 -41.60
CA SER A 205 5.76 -3.41 -42.69
C SER A 205 5.30 -4.81 -43.07
N SER A 206 4.00 -5.03 -43.16
CA SER A 206 3.40 -6.12 -43.93
C SER A 206 3.77 -5.98 -45.41
N LYS A 207 4.50 -6.95 -45.97
CA LYS A 207 4.38 -7.49 -47.34
C LYS A 207 5.50 -8.50 -47.60
N ILE A 208 5.23 -9.43 -48.53
CA ILE A 208 5.95 -10.66 -48.92
C ILE A 208 5.40 -11.87 -48.13
N SER A 209 4.23 -12.41 -48.48
CA SER A 209 3.89 -13.30 -49.61
C SER A 209 4.68 -14.62 -49.60
N GLU A 210 3.94 -15.69 -49.28
CA GLU A 210 3.93 -16.99 -49.99
C GLU A 210 5.20 -17.38 -50.75
N ASN A 211 5.96 -18.33 -50.22
CA ASN A 211 6.32 -19.61 -50.85
C ASN A 211 7.46 -20.31 -50.11
N ASN A 212 7.45 -21.64 -50.17
CA ASN A 212 8.49 -22.62 -49.81
C ASN A 212 8.31 -23.36 -48.47
N ILE A 213 7.29 -24.22 -48.47
CA ILE A 213 7.40 -25.60 -47.98
C ILE A 213 8.01 -26.41 -49.13
N GLN A 214 8.99 -27.28 -48.85
CA GLN A 214 9.97 -27.98 -49.73
C GLN A 214 11.34 -27.32 -49.53
N ASP A 215 12.33 -27.88 -48.84
CA ASP A 215 12.82 -29.26 -48.90
C ASP A 215 13.28 -29.78 -47.53
N LEU A 216 12.61 -30.81 -47.05
CA LEU A 216 13.15 -31.83 -46.17
C LEU A 216 13.34 -33.04 -47.08
N ASN A 217 14.54 -33.19 -47.66
CA ASN A 217 15.17 -34.46 -48.01
C ASN A 217 16.50 -34.22 -48.72
N GLU A 218 17.44 -35.11 -48.41
CA GLU A 218 18.74 -35.36 -49.05
C GLU A 218 19.97 -34.66 -48.42
N ASN A 219 20.76 -35.52 -47.76
CA ASN A 219 22.20 -35.48 -47.50
C ASN A 219 22.68 -34.88 -46.17
N LEU A 220 22.45 -35.61 -45.06
CA LEU A 220 23.48 -36.38 -44.32
C LEU A 220 22.88 -37.11 -43.12
#